data_AF-A0A7C3CIQ9-F1
#
_entry.id   AF-A0A7C3CIQ9-F1
#
_cell.length_a   1.000
_cell.length_b   1.000
_cell.length_c   1.000
_cell.angle_alpha   90.00
_cell.angle_beta   90.00
_cell.angle_gamma   90.00
#
_symmetry.space_group_name_H-M   'P 1'
#
loop_
_entity.id
_entity.type
_entity.pdbx_description
1 polymer ?
#
loop_
_entity_poly.entity_id
_entity_poly.type
_entity_poly.pdbx_seq_one_letter_code
_entity_poly.pdbx_strand_id
1 'polypeptide(L)'
;MGHWCRICGCNKPNEKFSGKGHRDHICKECSKKPKDEIDSIDQEEEIFRFMSQSNISKKNIARLNTLKQSENKRVAELASIVLEVAKVKPHKKRRLKVLANEHRELFLKIEESGLIYAHHY
;
A
#
# COMPACT_ATOMS: atom_id res chain seq x y z
N MET A 1 -21.25 18.29 -2.77
CA MET A 1 -20.34 17.39 -2.04
C MET A 1 -19.56 16.61 -3.08
N GLY A 2 -18.22 16.56 -3.01
CA GLY A 2 -17.39 15.81 -3.97
C GLY A 2 -17.11 14.39 -3.49
N HIS A 3 -16.51 13.57 -4.35
CA HIS A 3 -16.03 12.23 -4.01
C HIS A 3 -14.50 12.13 -4.16
N TRP A 4 -13.90 11.32 -3.31
CA TRP A 4 -12.48 11.00 -3.36
C TRP A 4 -12.19 9.95 -4.44
N CYS A 5 -11.19 10.20 -5.28
CA CYS A 5 -10.69 9.24 -6.26
C CYS A 5 -9.48 8.49 -5.70
N ARG A 6 -9.54 7.16 -5.67
CA ARG A 6 -8.49 6.30 -5.11
C ARG A 6 -7.20 6.25 -5.92
N ILE A 7 -7.27 6.59 -7.21
CA ILE A 7 -6.12 6.50 -8.12
C ILE A 7 -5.29 7.77 -8.14
N CYS A 8 -5.93 8.95 -8.09
CA CYS A 8 -5.20 10.23 -8.05
C CYS A 8 -5.18 10.90 -6.68
N GLY A 9 -5.80 10.27 -5.66
CA GLY A 9 -5.83 10.78 -4.28
C GLY A 9 -6.62 12.08 -4.08
N CYS A 10 -7.26 12.62 -5.11
CA CYS A 10 -7.91 13.93 -5.06
C CYS A 10 -9.43 13.82 -4.86
N ASN A 11 -10.00 14.77 -4.10
CA ASN A 11 -11.44 15.01 -4.11
C ASN A 11 -11.86 15.68 -5.43
N LYS A 12 -12.86 15.11 -6.10
CA LYS A 12 -13.39 15.60 -7.38
C LYS A 12 -14.91 15.80 -7.31
N PRO A 13 -15.48 16.72 -8.10
CA PRO A 13 -16.93 16.88 -8.21
C PRO A 13 -17.63 15.62 -8.75
N ASN A 14 -18.91 15.44 -8.41
CA ASN A 14 -19.70 14.25 -8.77
C ASN A 14 -19.74 13.98 -10.29
N GLU A 15 -19.75 15.03 -11.09
CA GLU A 15 -19.79 14.96 -12.57
C GLU A 15 -18.52 14.32 -13.17
N LYS A 16 -17.41 14.31 -12.42
CA LYS A 16 -16.15 13.67 -12.81
C LYS A 16 -16.14 12.16 -12.54
N PHE A 17 -17.21 11.59 -12.00
CA PHE A 17 -17.39 10.15 -11.82
C PHE A 17 -18.52 9.63 -12.72
N SER A 18 -18.41 8.38 -13.15
CA SER A 18 -19.51 7.66 -13.79
C SER A 18 -20.28 6.86 -12.73
N GLY A 19 -21.46 6.32 -13.05
CA GLY A 19 -22.20 5.47 -12.10
C GLY A 19 -21.36 4.29 -11.58
N LYS A 20 -20.59 3.63 -12.46
CA LYS A 20 -19.60 2.62 -12.08
C LYS A 20 -18.43 3.24 -11.30
N GLY A 21 -17.89 4.37 -11.76
CA GLY A 21 -16.78 5.06 -11.12
C GLY A 21 -17.06 5.51 -9.69
N HIS A 22 -18.31 5.86 -9.37
CA HIS A 22 -18.73 6.15 -7.99
C HIS A 22 -18.59 4.94 -7.07
N ARG A 23 -19.03 3.76 -7.52
CA ARG A 23 -18.91 2.52 -6.74
C ARG A 23 -17.46 2.10 -6.56
N ASP A 24 -16.66 2.27 -7.61
CA ASP A 24 -15.24 1.87 -7.63
C ASP A 24 -14.30 2.97 -7.13
N HIS A 25 -14.85 4.11 -6.65
CA HIS A 25 -14.09 5.29 -6.21
C HIS A 25 -13.02 5.75 -7.21
N ILE A 26 -13.32 5.73 -8.51
CA ILE A 26 -12.41 6.10 -9.60
C ILE A 26 -13.05 7.14 -10.52
N CYS A 27 -12.38 8.27 -10.70
CA CYS A 27 -12.86 9.32 -11.59
C CYS A 27 -12.73 8.91 -13.07
N LYS A 28 -13.49 9.55 -13.96
CA LYS A 28 -13.52 9.29 -15.40
C LYS A 28 -12.17 9.44 -16.09
N GLU A 29 -11.28 10.28 -15.55
CA GLU A 29 -9.93 10.47 -16.08
C GLU A 29 -9.03 9.30 -15.70
N CYS A 30 -9.04 8.90 -14.43
CA CYS A 30 -8.27 7.76 -13.94
C CYS A 30 -8.76 6.43 -14.48
N SER A 31 -10.06 6.29 -14.75
CA SER A 31 -10.63 5.05 -15.31
C SER A 31 -10.16 4.75 -16.75
N LYS A 32 -9.51 5.71 -17.41
CA LYS A 32 -8.95 5.53 -18.76
C LYS A 32 -7.50 5.03 -18.74
N LYS A 33 -6.86 4.97 -17.58
CA LYS A 33 -5.50 4.42 -17.45
C LYS A 33 -5.48 2.93 -17.79
N PRO A 34 -4.34 2.40 -18.26
CA PRO A 34 -4.16 0.96 -18.41
C PRO A 34 -4.50 0.23 -17.12
N LYS A 35 -5.07 -0.97 -17.26
CA LYS A 35 -5.47 -1.78 -16.11
C LYS A 35 -4.27 -2.10 -15.20
N ASP A 36 -3.12 -2.42 -15.79
CA ASP A 36 -1.90 -2.74 -15.04
C ASP A 36 -1.39 -1.56 -14.20
N GLU A 37 -1.56 -0.33 -14.70
CA GLU A 37 -1.21 0.88 -13.94
C GLU A 37 -2.15 1.06 -12.74
N ILE A 38 -3.46 0.92 -12.96
CA ILE A 38 -4.46 0.98 -11.88
C ILE A 38 -4.20 -0.11 -10.83
N ASP A 39 -3.97 -1.34 -11.28
CA ASP A 39 -3.72 -2.48 -10.42
C ASP A 39 -2.43 -2.29 -9.61
N SER A 40 -1.38 -1.69 -10.18
CA SER A 40 -0.16 -1.38 -9.42
C SER A 40 -0.39 -0.35 -8.31
N ILE A 41 -1.13 0.74 -8.59
CA ILE A 41 -1.47 1.76 -7.59
C ILE A 41 -2.28 1.13 -6.45
N ASP A 42 -3.24 0.27 -6.80
CA ASP A 42 -4.05 -0.44 -5.82
C ASP A 42 -3.24 -1.41 -4.96
N GLN A 43 -2.28 -2.12 -5.56
CA GLN A 43 -1.39 -3.04 -4.86
C GLN A 43 -0.42 -2.31 -3.93
N GLU A 44 0.11 -1.16 -4.35
CA GLU A 44 0.92 -0.31 -3.48
C GLU A 44 0.10 0.13 -2.27
N GLU A 45 -1.08 0.71 -2.47
CA GLU A 45 -1.99 1.10 -1.38
C GLU A 45 -2.37 -0.08 -0.47
N GLU A 46 -2.60 -1.27 -1.03
CA GLU A 46 -2.84 -2.50 -0.27
C GLU A 46 -1.66 -2.83 0.67
N ILE A 47 -0.42 -2.74 0.17
CA ILE A 47 0.80 -3.00 0.95
C ILE A 47 0.98 -1.96 2.06
N PHE A 48 0.77 -0.68 1.76
CA PHE A 48 0.81 0.40 2.76
C PHE A 48 -0.21 0.16 3.87
N ARG A 49 -1.42 -0.27 3.53
CA ARG A 49 -2.46 -0.65 4.52
C ARG A 49 -2.07 -1.83 5.38
N PHE A 50 -1.34 -2.83 4.88
CA PHE A 50 -0.84 -3.90 5.74
C PHE A 50 0.12 -3.37 6.82
N MET A 51 0.94 -2.39 6.47
CA MET A 51 1.85 -1.77 7.43
C MET A 51 1.10 -0.93 8.48
N SER A 52 -0.04 -0.33 8.15
CA SER A 52 -0.84 0.44 9.13
C SER A 52 -1.66 -0.44 10.11
N GLN A 53 -1.89 -1.71 9.78
CA GLN A 53 -2.66 -2.64 10.62
C GLN A 53 -1.96 -2.97 11.95
N SER A 54 -2.78 -3.22 12.99
CA SER A 54 -2.32 -3.62 14.34
C SER A 54 -1.50 -4.91 14.33
N ASN A 55 -1.77 -5.81 13.38
CA ASN A 55 -1.04 -7.04 13.15
C ASN A 55 -0.99 -7.36 11.65
N ILE A 56 0.20 -7.64 11.11
CA ILE A 56 0.33 -8.19 9.76
C ILE A 56 -0.04 -9.67 9.82
N SER A 57 -1.27 -9.98 9.41
CA SER A 57 -1.86 -11.31 9.58
C SER A 57 -1.20 -12.37 8.68
N LYS A 58 -1.46 -13.66 8.95
CA LYS A 58 -1.06 -14.77 8.06
C LYS A 58 -1.62 -14.60 6.64
N LYS A 59 -2.84 -14.06 6.51
CA LYS A 59 -3.45 -13.76 5.21
C LYS A 59 -2.69 -12.65 4.48
N ASN A 60 -2.26 -11.61 5.20
CA ASN A 60 -1.45 -10.54 4.63
C ASN A 60 -0.09 -11.09 4.17
N ILE A 61 0.54 -11.96 4.96
CA ILE A 61 1.80 -12.63 4.61
C ILE A 61 1.63 -13.46 3.33
N ALA A 62 0.56 -14.26 3.21
CA ALA A 62 0.28 -15.01 1.99
C ALA A 62 0.11 -14.08 0.78
N ARG A 63 -0.64 -12.98 0.94
CA ARG A 63 -0.84 -11.97 -0.09
C ARG A 63 0.47 -11.27 -0.50
N LEU A 64 1.33 -10.92 0.46
CA LEU A 64 2.64 -10.32 0.23
C LEU A 64 3.58 -11.26 -0.54
N ASN A 65 3.52 -12.58 -0.29
CA ASN A 65 4.30 -13.55 -1.08
C ASN A 65 3.87 -13.59 -2.56
N THR A 66 2.59 -13.39 -2.84
CA THR A 66 2.10 -13.23 -4.21
C THR A 66 2.59 -11.90 -4.81
N LEU A 67 2.42 -10.78 -4.09
CA LEU A 67 2.79 -9.45 -4.60
C LEU A 67 4.29 -9.27 -4.81
N LYS A 68 5.13 -9.97 -4.02
CA LYS A 68 6.59 -10.01 -4.21
C LYS A 68 7.00 -10.54 -5.60
N GLN A 69 6.14 -11.30 -6.26
CA GLN A 69 6.36 -11.86 -7.59
C GLN A 69 5.76 -11.00 -8.72
N SER A 70 5.26 -9.79 -8.40
CA SER A 70 4.71 -8.87 -9.40
C SER A 70 5.77 -8.43 -10.40
N GLU A 71 5.37 -8.26 -11.67
CA GLU A 71 6.22 -7.66 -12.71
C GLU A 71 6.52 -6.19 -12.43
N ASN A 72 5.63 -5.51 -11.69
CA ASN A 72 5.90 -4.16 -11.23
C ASN A 72 6.95 -4.19 -10.10
N LYS A 73 8.16 -3.72 -10.43
CA LYS A 73 9.32 -3.71 -9.52
C LYS A 73 9.04 -3.00 -8.21
N ARG A 74 8.25 -1.92 -8.23
CA ARG A 74 7.92 -1.14 -7.03
C ARG A 74 7.02 -1.94 -6.09
N VAL A 75 5.98 -2.56 -6.62
CA VAL A 75 5.10 -3.47 -5.87
C VAL A 75 5.90 -4.63 -5.27
N ALA A 76 6.74 -5.27 -6.08
CA ALA A 76 7.55 -6.42 -5.65
C ALA A 76 8.51 -6.05 -4.51
N GLU A 77 9.17 -4.89 -4.62
CA GLU A 77 10.06 -4.34 -3.59
C GLU A 77 9.32 -4.07 -2.28
N LEU A 78 8.24 -3.28 -2.34
CA LEU A 78 7.44 -2.94 -1.16
C LEU A 78 6.90 -4.20 -0.46
N ALA A 79 6.42 -5.17 -1.25
CA ALA A 79 5.92 -6.44 -0.72
C ALA A 79 7.02 -7.25 -0.02
N SER A 80 8.24 -7.27 -0.56
CA SER A 80 9.38 -7.95 0.08
C SER A 80 9.76 -7.29 1.40
N ILE A 81 9.80 -5.95 1.46
CA ILE A 81 10.12 -5.21 2.69
C ILE A 81 9.06 -5.50 3.77
N VAL A 82 7.77 -5.36 3.46
CA VAL A 82 6.70 -5.59 4.44
C VAL A 82 6.65 -7.07 4.87
N LEU A 83 7.00 -8.01 3.99
CA LEU A 83 7.13 -9.42 4.34
C LEU A 83 8.27 -9.67 5.34
N GLU A 84 9.43 -9.05 5.17
CA GLU A 84 10.54 -9.12 6.13
C GLU A 84 10.15 -8.53 7.48
N VAL A 85 9.48 -7.37 7.46
CA VAL A 85 8.90 -6.76 8.66
C VAL A 85 7.94 -7.71 9.38
N ALA A 86 7.07 -8.41 8.63
CA ALA A 86 6.11 -9.33 9.22
C ALA A 86 6.78 -10.55 9.89
N LYS A 87 7.95 -10.97 9.40
CA LYS A 87 8.74 -12.05 10.01
C LYS A 87 9.41 -11.61 11.31
N VAL A 88 9.88 -10.36 11.37
CA VAL A 88 10.56 -9.79 12.54
C VAL A 88 9.56 -9.33 13.60
N LYS A 89 8.61 -8.46 13.23
CA LYS A 89 7.69 -7.81 14.15
C LYS A 89 6.31 -7.55 13.50
N PRO A 90 5.44 -8.57 13.41
CA PRO A 90 4.14 -8.44 12.75
C PRO A 90 3.19 -7.50 13.49
N HIS A 91 3.29 -7.39 14.82
CA HIS A 91 2.47 -6.47 15.61
C HIS A 91 2.97 -5.02 15.55
N LYS A 92 2.05 -4.06 15.34
CA LYS A 92 2.34 -2.63 15.15
C LYS A 92 3.01 -1.97 16.35
N LYS A 93 2.64 -2.39 17.57
CA LYS A 93 3.12 -1.77 18.81
C LYS A 93 4.64 -1.85 18.88
N ARG A 94 5.28 -0.67 18.89
CA ARG A 94 6.74 -0.49 18.89
C ARG A 94 7.48 -1.12 17.70
N ARG A 95 6.77 -1.46 16.61
CA ARG A 95 7.36 -2.11 15.42
C ARG A 95 8.57 -1.35 14.90
N LEU A 96 8.38 -0.06 14.56
CA LEU A 96 9.46 0.78 14.05
C LEU A 96 10.61 0.97 15.04
N LYS A 97 10.31 1.07 16.34
CA LYS A 97 11.34 1.18 17.38
C LYS A 97 12.21 -0.09 17.46
N VAL A 98 11.59 -1.27 17.42
CA VAL A 98 12.30 -2.55 17.40
C VAL A 98 13.16 -2.65 16.13
N LEU A 99 12.60 -2.32 14.97
CA LEU A 99 13.34 -2.36 13.71
C LEU A 99 14.52 -1.38 13.70
N ALA A 100 14.34 -0.16 14.19
CA ALA A 100 15.43 0.83 14.28
C ALA A 100 16.58 0.35 15.18
N ASN A 101 16.27 -0.35 16.27
CA ASN A 101 17.25 -0.80 17.26
C ASN A 101 17.94 -2.12 16.88
N GLU A 102 17.17 -3.09 16.35
CA GLU A 102 17.61 -4.48 16.20
C GLU A 102 17.80 -4.88 14.72
N HIS A 103 17.15 -4.18 13.79
CA HIS A 103 17.15 -4.51 12.35
C HIS A 103 17.37 -3.25 11.50
N ARG A 104 18.48 -2.55 11.73
CA ARG A 104 18.76 -1.21 11.17
C ARG A 104 18.68 -1.16 9.64
N GLU A 105 19.21 -2.17 8.94
CA GLU A 105 19.13 -2.23 7.47
C GLU A 105 17.68 -2.30 6.97
N LEU A 106 16.83 -3.11 7.62
CA LEU A 106 15.41 -3.20 7.27
C LEU A 106 14.68 -1.90 7.58
N PHE A 107 15.05 -1.22 8.67
CA PHE A 107 14.50 0.10 8.99
C PHE A 107 14.85 1.15 7.94
N LEU A 108 16.10 1.20 7.46
CA LEU A 108 16.51 2.11 6.37
C LEU A 108 15.70 1.87 5.09
N LYS A 109 15.50 0.60 4.70
CA LYS A 109 14.64 0.26 3.56
C LYS A 109 13.19 0.75 3.74
N ILE A 110 12.65 0.72 4.97
CA ILE A 110 11.31 1.25 5.26
C ILE A 110 11.27 2.77 5.08
N GLU A 111 12.32 3.50 5.48
CA GLU A 111 12.42 4.95 5.28
C GLU A 111 12.53 5.28 3.78
N GLU A 112 13.48 4.66 3.07
CA GLU A 112 13.74 4.90 1.65
C GLU A 112 12.54 4.55 0.77
N SER A 113 11.80 3.50 1.13
CA SER A 113 10.57 3.12 0.41
C SER A 113 9.36 3.99 0.75
N GLY A 114 9.43 4.88 1.73
CA GLY A 114 8.29 5.69 2.19
C GLY A 114 7.25 4.92 3.02
N LEU A 115 7.44 3.62 3.27
CA LEU A 115 6.57 2.82 4.13
C LEU A 115 6.52 3.32 5.58
N ILE A 116 7.50 4.14 5.98
CA ILE A 116 7.51 4.83 7.27
C ILE A 116 6.23 5.69 7.47
N TYR A 117 5.69 6.26 6.39
CA TYR A 117 4.50 7.11 6.43
C TYR A 117 3.19 6.33 6.63
N ALA A 118 3.18 5.01 6.38
CA ALA A 118 2.02 4.16 6.65
C ALA A 118 1.66 4.09 8.16
N HIS A 119 2.56 4.54 9.04
CA HIS A 119 2.33 4.60 10.48
C HIS A 119 1.60 5.86 10.94
N HIS A 120 1.45 6.89 10.09
CA HIS A 120 0.93 8.22 10.47
C HIS A 120 -0.58 8.42 10.25
N TYR A 121 -1.30 7.38 9.84
CA TYR A 121 -2.76 7.38 9.71
C TYR A 121 -3.40 6.23 10.51
#